data_AF-A0A0L6JVK0-F1
#
_entry.id   AF-A0A0L6JVK0-F1
#
_cell.length_a   1.000
_cell.length_b   1.000
_cell.length_c   1.000
_cell.angle_alpha   90.00
_cell.angle_beta   90.00
_cell.angle_gamma   90.00
#
_symmetry.space_group_name_H-M   'P 1'
#
loop_
_entity.id
_entity.type
_entity.pdbx_description
1 polymer ?
#
loop_
_entity_poly.entity_id
_entity_poly.type
_entity_poly.pdbx_seq_one_letter_code
_entity_poly.pdbx_strand_id
1 'polypeptide(L)'
;MKKIIIAVLTCILLVAMFLTNPDKTDFNSWIVKKSLENRTSDVSMLYMFAPSSDFFDSYSNRNNFYLFSTYTVNANNNVYHYIGIFKLFLMLPI
;
A
#
# COMPACT_ATOMS: atom_id res chain seq x y z
N MET A 1 -36.22 -9.98 3.76
CA MET A 1 -35.15 -10.89 3.27
C MET A 1 -34.06 -10.15 2.48
N LYS A 2 -34.36 -9.39 1.42
CA LYS A 2 -33.34 -8.63 0.66
C LYS A 2 -32.40 -7.75 1.51
N LYS A 3 -32.96 -7.02 2.50
CA LYS A 3 -32.16 -6.20 3.44
C LYS A 3 -31.19 -7.01 4.31
N ILE A 4 -31.58 -8.23 4.69
CA ILE A 4 -30.73 -9.14 5.48
C ILE A 4 -29.59 -9.66 4.62
N ILE A 5 -29.88 -10.05 3.37
CA ILE A 5 -28.85 -10.50 2.41
C ILE A 5 -27.82 -9.38 2.16
N ILE A 6 -28.28 -8.15 1.95
CA ILE A 6 -27.39 -6.99 1.79
C ILE A 6 -26.53 -6.78 3.04
N ALA A 7 -27.14 -6.81 4.23
CA ALA A 7 -26.40 -6.65 5.49
C ALA A 7 -25.34 -7.74 5.69
N VAL A 8 -25.67 -9.00 5.37
CA VAL A 8 -24.72 -10.12 5.46
C VAL A 8 -23.57 -9.93 4.47
N LEU A 9 -23.85 -9.55 3.21
CA LEU A 9 -22.82 -9.29 2.21
C LEU A 9 -21.90 -8.13 2.62
N THR A 10 -22.45 -7.04 3.14
CA THR A 10 -21.65 -5.92 3.65
C THR A 10 -20.77 -6.36 4.83
N CYS A 11 -21.29 -7.18 5.73
CA CYS A 11 -20.51 -7.70 6.85
C CYS A 11 -19.33 -8.57 6.38
N ILE A 12 -19.58 -9.46 5.43
CA ILE A 12 -18.53 -10.30 4.81
C ILE A 12 -17.47 -9.42 4.14
N LEU A 13 -17.88 -8.38 3.41
CA LEU A 13 -16.96 -7.46 2.75
C LEU A 13 -16.06 -6.74 3.76
N LEU A 14 -16.62 -6.24 4.86
CA LEU A 14 -15.85 -5.56 5.91
C LEU A 14 -14.85 -6.48 6.60
N VAL A 15 -15.25 -7.73 6.89
CA VAL A 15 -14.34 -8.74 7.46
C VAL A 15 -13.22 -9.06 6.48
N ALA A 16 -13.53 -9.20 5.19
CA ALA A 16 -12.52 -9.44 4.16
C ALA A 16 -11.53 -8.27 4.08
N MET A 17 -12.00 -7.01 4.10
CA MET A 17 -11.13 -5.82 4.13
C MET A 17 -10.22 -5.82 5.34
N PHE A 18 -10.75 -6.16 6.52
CA PHE A 18 -9.97 -6.21 7.76
C PHE A 18 -8.87 -7.27 7.71
N LEU A 19 -9.19 -8.50 7.29
CA LEU A 19 -8.23 -9.62 7.23
C LEU A 19 -7.16 -9.44 6.13
N THR A 20 -7.47 -8.70 5.08
CA THR A 20 -6.58 -8.48 3.93
C THR A 20 -5.96 -7.09 3.90
N ASN A 21 -6.13 -6.31 4.98
CA ASN A 21 -5.51 -5.01 5.12
C ASN A 21 -3.99 -5.19 5.09
N PRO A 22 -3.28 -4.63 4.09
CA PRO A 22 -1.85 -4.84 3.96
C PRO A 22 -1.10 -4.23 5.14
N ASP A 23 0.01 -4.88 5.51
CA ASP A 23 0.96 -4.34 6.46
C ASP A 23 2.08 -3.53 5.77
N LYS A 24 3.09 -3.15 6.55
CA LYS A 24 4.22 -2.38 6.03
C LYS A 24 5.13 -3.23 5.14
N THR A 25 5.32 -4.50 5.51
CA THR A 25 6.15 -5.46 4.79
C THR A 25 5.54 -5.78 3.43
N ASP A 26 4.21 -5.92 3.36
CA ASP A 26 3.47 -6.10 2.10
C ASP A 26 3.71 -4.91 1.15
N PHE A 27 3.63 -3.69 1.68
CA PHE A 27 3.83 -2.47 0.90
C PHE A 27 5.27 -2.34 0.39
N ASN A 28 6.26 -2.58 1.25
CA ASN A 28 7.67 -2.57 0.86
C ASN A 28 7.96 -3.62 -0.22
N SER A 29 7.40 -4.82 -0.08
CA SER A 29 7.55 -5.89 -1.09
C SER A 29 6.91 -5.50 -2.42
N TRP A 30 5.71 -4.92 -2.38
CA TRP A 30 5.00 -4.47 -3.57
C TRP A 30 5.72 -3.32 -4.28
N ILE A 31 6.19 -2.32 -3.54
CA ILE A 31 6.81 -1.13 -4.15
C ILE A 31 8.14 -1.47 -4.82
N VAL A 32 8.93 -2.37 -4.22
CA VAL A 32 10.15 -2.94 -4.81
C VAL A 32 9.83 -3.70 -6.10
N LYS A 33 8.80 -4.55 -6.09
CA LYS A 33 8.39 -5.28 -7.29
C LYS A 33 7.94 -4.33 -8.40
N LYS A 34 7.10 -3.35 -8.07
CA LYS A 34 6.54 -2.39 -9.04
C LYS A 34 7.59 -1.44 -9.62
N SER A 35 8.62 -1.09 -8.87
CA SER A 35 9.73 -0.26 -9.36
C SER A 35 10.66 -1.03 -10.32
N LEU A 36 10.91 -2.32 -10.04
CA LEU A 36 11.67 -3.20 -10.94
C LEU A 36 10.95 -3.44 -12.28
N GLU A 37 9.62 -3.53 -12.25
CA GLU A 37 8.77 -3.68 -13.43
C GLU A 37 8.70 -2.38 -14.26
N ASN A 38 8.76 -1.20 -13.62
CA ASN A 38 8.67 0.12 -14.26
C ASN A 38 10.02 0.86 -14.26
N ARG A 39 11.02 0.34 -15.00
CA ARG A 39 12.39 0.90 -15.12
C ARG A 39 12.52 2.32 -15.72
N THR A 40 11.50 3.18 -15.57
CA THR A 40 11.39 4.49 -16.25
C THR A 40 10.96 5.65 -15.35
N SER A 41 10.80 5.49 -14.03
CA SER A 41 10.38 6.59 -13.14
C SER A 41 11.49 7.06 -12.20
N ASP A 42 11.47 8.32 -11.76
CA ASP A 42 12.44 8.94 -10.83
C ASP A 42 12.65 8.17 -9.52
N VAL A 43 11.65 7.36 -9.13
CA VAL A 43 11.75 6.47 -7.98
C VAL A 43 12.82 5.40 -8.19
N SER A 44 13.06 4.96 -9.45
CA SER A 44 14.07 3.95 -9.85
C SER A 44 15.49 4.28 -9.37
N MET A 45 15.83 5.56 -9.27
CA MET A 45 17.18 6.00 -8.87
C MET A 45 17.48 5.76 -7.39
N LEU A 46 16.45 5.78 -6.52
CA LEU A 46 16.60 5.41 -5.10
C LEU A 46 16.83 3.91 -4.90
N TYR A 47 16.43 3.07 -5.86
CA TYR A 47 16.56 1.61 -5.80
C TYR A 47 17.89 1.06 -6.29
N MET A 48 18.73 1.84 -6.98
CA MET A 48 20.07 1.39 -7.36
C MET A 48 20.99 1.16 -6.13
N PHE A 49 20.63 1.73 -4.97
CA PHE A 49 21.46 1.72 -3.76
C PHE A 49 20.90 0.90 -2.59
N ALA A 50 19.66 0.40 -2.66
CA ALA A 50 19.02 -0.26 -1.52
C ALA A 50 18.31 -1.56 -1.92
N PRO A 51 19.02 -2.70 -1.95
CA PRO A 51 18.38 -4.00 -2.11
C PRO A 51 17.65 -4.49 -0.84
N SER A 52 17.69 -3.75 0.28
CA SER A 52 17.08 -4.16 1.54
C SER A 52 15.74 -3.46 1.80
N SER A 53 14.76 -4.26 2.25
CA SER A 53 13.48 -3.81 2.84
C SER A 53 13.63 -2.69 3.87
N ASP A 54 14.78 -2.66 4.54
CA ASP A 54 15.10 -1.76 5.64
C ASP A 54 15.17 -0.28 5.23
N PHE A 55 15.48 -0.01 3.95
CA PHE A 55 15.49 1.36 3.44
C PHE A 55 14.07 1.93 3.42
N PHE A 56 13.10 1.18 2.88
CA PHE A 56 11.70 1.61 2.87
C PHE A 56 11.08 1.64 4.25
N ASP A 57 11.58 0.83 5.19
CA ASP A 57 11.14 0.94 6.57
C ASP A 57 11.49 2.28 7.23
N SER A 58 12.57 2.94 6.79
CA SER A 58 12.95 4.25 7.33
C SER A 58 12.25 5.42 6.62
N TYR A 59 11.81 5.24 5.37
CA TYR A 59 11.23 6.31 4.54
C TYR A 59 9.73 6.16 4.26
N SER A 60 9.09 5.10 4.77
CA SER A 60 7.65 4.92 4.68
C SER A 60 6.96 5.10 6.03
N ASN A 61 6.04 6.06 6.08
CA ASN A 61 5.11 6.20 7.20
C ASN A 61 3.81 5.47 6.87
N ARG A 62 3.39 4.59 7.78
CA ARG A 62 2.14 3.82 7.67
C ARG A 62 1.14 4.35 8.70
N ASN A 63 0.00 4.84 8.24
CA ASN A 63 -1.16 5.08 9.11
C ASN A 63 -2.16 3.94 8.94
N ASN A 64 -2.40 3.22 10.03
CA ASN A 64 -3.30 2.07 10.06
C ASN A 64 -4.72 2.47 10.37
N PHE A 65 -5.62 2.15 9.46
CA PHE A 65 -7.04 2.09 9.74
C PHE A 65 -7.47 0.62 9.74
N TYR A 66 -8.62 0.32 10.34
CA TYR A 66 -9.09 -1.07 10.44
C TYR A 66 -9.26 -1.74 9.07
N LEU A 67 -9.72 -0.99 8.07
CA LEU A 67 -10.11 -1.54 6.76
C LEU A 67 -9.11 -1.25 5.64
N PHE A 68 -8.18 -0.33 5.87
CA PHE A 68 -7.19 0.10 4.88
C PHE A 68 -5.97 0.68 5.60
N SER A 69 -4.87 0.80 4.89
CA SER A 69 -3.67 1.46 5.37
C SER A 69 -3.28 2.57 4.40
N THR A 70 -2.72 3.66 4.90
CA THR A 70 -2.12 4.68 4.02
C THR A 70 -0.62 4.70 4.20
N TYR A 71 0.10 4.92 3.11
CA TYR A 71 1.55 4.90 3.06
C TYR A 71 2.05 6.17 2.40
N THR A 72 3.05 6.79 3.01
CA THR A 72 3.72 7.96 2.43
C THR A 72 5.17 7.60 2.16
N VAL A 73 5.63 7.84 0.94
CA VAL A 73 7.01 7.58 0.51
C VAL A 73 7.65 8.89 0.08
N ASN A 74 8.73 9.27 0.74
CA ASN A 74 9.51 10.45 0.39
C ASN A 74 10.66 10.05 -0.55
N ALA A 75 10.68 10.60 -1.76
CA ALA A 75 11.65 10.26 -2.79
C ALA A 75 12.07 11.51 -3.59
N ASN A 76 13.34 11.90 -3.53
CA ASN A 76 13.93 13.00 -4.32
C ASN A 76 13.08 14.30 -4.34
N ASN A 77 12.79 14.86 -3.16
CA ASN A 77 11.90 16.01 -2.95
C ASN A 77 10.42 15.83 -3.32
N ASN A 78 10.03 14.67 -3.85
CA ASN A 78 8.64 14.33 -4.11
C ASN A 78 8.08 13.48 -2.97
N VAL A 79 6.81 13.72 -2.63
CA VAL A 79 6.07 12.94 -1.64
C VAL A 79 5.00 12.16 -2.39
N TYR A 80 5.04 10.83 -2.25
CA TYR A 80 4.08 9.93 -2.88
C TYR A 80 3.17 9.32 -1.82
N HIS A 81 1.87 9.42 -2.03
CA HIS A 81 0.87 8.86 -1.12
C HIS A 81 0.19 7.64 -1.77
N TYR A 82 0.02 6.60 -0.98
CA TYR A 82 -0.63 5.36 -1.40
C TYR A 82 -1.68 4.94 -0.38
N ILE A 83 -2.74 4.30 -0.89
CA ILE A 83 -3.72 3.57 -0.10
C ILE A 83 -3.59 2.08 -0.36
N GLY A 84 -3.53 1.30 0.71
CA GLY A 84 -3.51 -0.15 0.71
C GLY A 84 -4.85 -0.72 1.19
N ILE A 85 -5.47 -1.56 0.39
CA ILE A 85 -6.73 -2.26 0.69
C ILE A 85 -6.75 -3.58 -0.07
N PHE A 86 -7.21 -4.69 0.52
CA PHE A 86 -7.24 -6.00 -0.14
C PHE A 86 -5.88 -6.44 -0.75
N LYS A 87 -4.75 -6.15 -0.08
CA LYS A 87 -3.38 -6.33 -0.63
C LYS A 87 -3.11 -5.60 -1.96
N LEU A 88 -4.01 -4.70 -2.38
CA LEU A 88 -3.83 -3.80 -3.52
C LEU A 88 -3.31 -2.47 -3.01
N PHE A 89 -2.46 -1.83 -3.80
CA PHE A 89 -1.89 -0.53 -3.49
C PHE A 89 -2.14 0.44 -4.64
N LEU A 90 -2.81 1.55 -4.33
CA LEU A 90 -3.20 2.58 -5.29
C LEU A 90 -2.50 3.89 -4.92
N MET A 91 -1.93 4.56 -5.92
CA MET A 91 -1.37 5.90 -5.72
C MET A 91 -2.51 6.90 -5.63
N LEU A 92 -2.47 7.75 -4.61
CA LEU A 92 -3.39 8.87 -4.46
C LEU A 92 -2.81 10.06 -5.21
N PRO A 93 -3.51 10.61 -6.22
CA PRO A 93 -3.11 11.87 -6.82
C PRO A 93 -3.38 12.97 -5.79
N ILE A 94 -2.32 13.62 -5.33
CA ILE A 94 -2.39 14.88 -4.58
C ILE A 94 -1.80 15.96 -5.48
#